data_AF-A0A2Z5QXY1-F1
#
_entry.id   AF-A0A2Z5QXY1-F1
#
_cell.length_a   1.000
_cell.length_b   1.000
_cell.length_c   1.000
_cell.angle_alpha   90.00
_cell.angle_beta   90.00
_cell.angle_gamma   90.00
#
_symmetry.space_group_name_H-M   'P 1'
#
loop_
_entity.id
_entity.type
_entity.pdbx_description
1 polymer ?
#
loop_
_entity_poly.entity_id
_entity_poly.type
_entity_poly.pdbx_seq_one_letter_code
_entity_poly.pdbx_strand_id
1 'polypeptide(L)'
;MIHWHNNGFFRLAELYDGVQLEHNDDYFLALMNLNTPLRQALLRHDQQLRDELLWQLLTVEGTPENSLTNIDKFMPGTTWQEDLLTATHEGLIPKERLLDACLDALARDFAAYRAGWFSRMYTALTPTAAESAQRQGALVNLLGSSVGATVTLAVKQLLAVHRAGLLDTDRFIHGCAPALLTTKANALAVLKILESACATGGDGPVTELALTALGHTHPQVQVAAAQLLVRCNAAETLHQHAQSLSPVARQELEEAGLLTNTEEETAQHTAGLEESYPVPASPAQPVTPFSQQDAYARTLHAMQEAVQGLESELLFHWLMSENRDTSVLKPLTRQAEERIREHRAGHQIAYLILSALEPENSAVQEYEQHLAHEKTPVNQRIREIGERLRQNAHTPCWPPPQTPTGG
;
A
#
# COMPACT_ATOMS: atom_id res chain seq x y z
N MET A 1 -29.48 -14.57 -17.79
CA MET A 1 -28.66 -14.02 -16.70
C MET A 1 -27.68 -13.05 -17.33
N ILE A 2 -27.90 -11.75 -17.15
CA ILE A 2 -27.01 -10.71 -17.68
C ILE A 2 -25.77 -10.70 -16.78
N HIS A 3 -24.59 -11.01 -17.33
CA HIS A 3 -23.33 -10.93 -16.59
C HIS A 3 -22.95 -9.45 -16.41
N TRP A 4 -23.40 -8.85 -15.31
CA TRP A 4 -23.08 -7.46 -14.93
C TRP A 4 -21.62 -7.23 -14.51
N HIS A 5 -20.83 -8.31 -14.46
CA HIS A 5 -19.52 -8.41 -13.83
C HIS A 5 -18.46 -7.37 -14.25
N ASN A 6 -18.62 -6.69 -15.40
CA ASN A 6 -17.52 -5.90 -15.99
C ASN A 6 -17.82 -4.42 -16.28
N ASN A 7 -19.02 -3.92 -16.00
CA ASN A 7 -19.43 -2.65 -16.64
C ASN A 7 -19.72 -1.48 -15.69
N GLY A 8 -19.83 -1.68 -14.38
CA GLY A 8 -20.09 -0.61 -13.39
C GLY A 8 -21.41 0.17 -13.55
N PHE A 9 -22.05 0.11 -14.71
CA PHE A 9 -23.32 0.74 -15.03
C PHE A 9 -24.51 0.13 -14.25
N PHE A 10 -24.36 -1.02 -13.60
CA PHE A 10 -25.44 -1.64 -12.83
C PHE A 10 -25.94 -0.72 -11.71
N ARG A 11 -25.04 0.02 -11.03
CA ARG A 11 -25.43 0.98 -9.99
C ARG A 11 -26.15 2.20 -10.59
N LEU A 12 -25.70 2.68 -11.74
CA LEU A 12 -26.38 3.76 -12.45
C LEU A 12 -27.78 3.34 -12.93
N ALA A 13 -27.93 2.10 -13.38
CA ALA A 13 -29.22 1.55 -13.78
C ALA A 13 -30.21 1.42 -12.60
N GLU A 14 -29.69 1.10 -11.40
CA GLU A 14 -30.49 1.10 -10.17
C GLU A 14 -30.90 2.52 -9.74
N LEU A 15 -30.00 3.51 -9.89
CA LEU A 15 -30.28 4.90 -9.52
C LEU A 15 -31.23 5.63 -10.50
N TYR A 16 -31.11 5.38 -11.81
CA TYR A 16 -31.75 6.20 -12.84
C TYR A 16 -32.70 5.45 -13.77
N ASP A 17 -32.51 4.13 -13.97
CA ASP A 17 -33.27 3.34 -14.94
C ASP A 17 -34.36 2.47 -14.29
N GLY A 18 -34.53 2.55 -12.96
CA GLY A 18 -35.56 1.83 -12.21
C GLY A 18 -35.29 0.33 -12.07
N VAL A 19 -34.08 -0.13 -12.34
CA VAL A 19 -33.69 -1.53 -12.16
C VAL A 19 -33.61 -1.84 -10.67
N GLN A 20 -34.22 -2.96 -10.24
CA GLN A 20 -34.09 -3.47 -8.88
C GLN A 20 -33.08 -4.61 -8.87
N LEU A 21 -31.98 -4.45 -8.15
CA LEU A 21 -30.94 -5.46 -8.01
C LEU A 21 -30.90 -5.95 -6.57
N GLU A 22 -30.68 -7.25 -6.38
CA GLU A 22 -30.41 -7.79 -5.04
C GLU A 22 -28.97 -7.44 -4.64
N HIS A 23 -28.79 -6.88 -3.45
CA HIS A 23 -27.45 -6.56 -2.88
C HIS A 23 -26.83 -7.82 -2.25
N ASN A 24 -26.56 -8.82 -3.08
CA ASN A 24 -25.89 -10.06 -2.70
C ASN A 24 -24.37 -9.99 -2.99
N ASP A 25 -23.64 -11.07 -2.74
CA ASP A 25 -22.18 -11.09 -2.94
C ASP A 25 -21.76 -10.72 -4.37
N ASP A 26 -22.51 -11.16 -5.39
CA ASP A 26 -22.24 -10.82 -6.80
C ASP A 26 -22.36 -9.32 -7.05
N TYR A 27 -23.32 -8.65 -6.41
CA TYR A 27 -23.46 -7.20 -6.46
C TYR A 27 -22.23 -6.51 -5.88
N PHE A 28 -21.75 -6.95 -4.72
CA PHE A 28 -20.57 -6.36 -4.08
C PHE A 28 -19.27 -6.66 -4.83
N LEU A 29 -19.14 -7.84 -5.43
CA LEU A 29 -18.04 -8.15 -6.33
C LEU A 29 -18.05 -7.22 -7.55
N ALA A 30 -19.21 -6.95 -8.15
CA ALA A 30 -19.34 -5.99 -9.24
C ALA A 30 -19.07 -4.55 -8.78
N LEU A 31 -19.51 -4.17 -7.58
CA LEU A 31 -19.27 -2.86 -6.97
C LEU A 31 -17.77 -2.64 -6.72
N MET A 32 -17.06 -3.68 -6.28
CA MET A 32 -15.62 -3.63 -6.10
C MET A 32 -14.88 -3.27 -7.41
N ASN A 33 -15.38 -3.76 -8.55
CA ASN A 33 -14.82 -3.53 -9.88
C ASN A 33 -15.29 -2.24 -10.58
N LEU A 34 -15.91 -1.30 -9.85
CA LEU A 34 -16.23 0.00 -10.44
C LEU A 34 -14.96 0.65 -10.99
N ASN A 35 -15.04 1.12 -12.24
CA ASN A 35 -13.98 1.95 -12.79
C ASN A 35 -13.83 3.25 -11.96
N THR A 36 -12.62 3.79 -11.88
CA THR A 36 -12.33 4.90 -10.97
C THR A 36 -13.15 6.16 -11.21
N PRO A 37 -13.34 6.66 -12.45
CA PRO A 37 -14.19 7.82 -12.67
C PRO A 37 -15.60 7.64 -12.10
N LEU A 38 -16.19 6.45 -12.32
CA LEU A 38 -17.52 6.13 -11.81
C LEU A 38 -17.51 5.96 -10.28
N ARG A 39 -16.53 5.26 -9.72
CA ARG A 39 -16.38 5.10 -8.27
C ARG A 39 -16.26 6.44 -7.55
N GLN A 40 -15.41 7.34 -8.04
CA GLN A 40 -15.24 8.68 -7.47
C GLN A 40 -16.52 9.53 -7.59
N ALA A 41 -17.20 9.46 -8.74
CA ALA A 41 -18.47 10.15 -8.92
C ALA A 41 -19.55 9.62 -7.96
N LEU A 42 -19.67 8.29 -7.82
CA LEU A 42 -20.63 7.68 -6.90
C LEU A 42 -20.28 7.99 -5.44
N LEU A 43 -19.00 7.97 -5.03
CA LEU A 43 -18.62 8.38 -3.68
C LEU A 43 -19.06 9.82 -3.36
N ARG A 44 -19.05 10.73 -4.34
CA ARG A 44 -19.52 12.12 -4.13
C ARG A 44 -21.04 12.27 -4.20
N HIS A 45 -21.70 11.56 -5.10
CA HIS A 45 -23.10 11.84 -5.45
C HIS A 45 -24.11 10.80 -4.96
N ASP A 46 -23.67 9.58 -4.62
CA ASP A 46 -24.54 8.50 -4.17
C ASP A 46 -24.49 8.36 -2.64
N GLN A 47 -25.55 8.81 -1.98
CA GLN A 47 -25.66 8.74 -0.53
C GLN A 47 -25.78 7.29 -0.03
N GLN A 48 -26.53 6.43 -0.71
CA GLN A 48 -26.70 5.05 -0.27
C GLN A 48 -25.38 4.27 -0.40
N LEU A 49 -24.57 4.58 -1.41
CA LEU A 49 -23.21 4.03 -1.48
C LEU A 49 -22.41 4.38 -0.21
N ARG A 50 -22.42 5.65 0.20
CA ARG A 50 -21.67 6.11 1.38
C ARG A 50 -22.23 5.61 2.71
N ASP A 51 -23.55 5.50 2.84
CA ASP A 51 -24.19 5.25 4.13
C ASP A 51 -24.38 3.76 4.42
N GLU A 52 -24.50 2.95 3.36
CA GLU A 52 -24.86 1.52 3.43
C GLU A 52 -23.89 0.63 2.63
N LEU A 53 -23.83 0.78 1.30
CA LEU A 53 -23.22 -0.22 0.43
C LEU A 53 -21.71 -0.35 0.61
N LEU A 54 -21.02 0.76 0.86
CA LEU A 54 -19.58 0.76 1.12
C LEU A 54 -19.23 -0.11 2.34
N TRP A 55 -20.04 -0.05 3.39
CA TRP A 55 -19.76 -0.78 4.62
C TRP A 55 -20.00 -2.28 4.43
N GLN A 56 -21.03 -2.64 3.66
CA GLN A 56 -21.25 -4.03 3.27
C GLN A 56 -20.14 -4.53 2.33
N LEU A 57 -19.68 -3.73 1.37
CA LEU A 57 -18.55 -4.05 0.49
C LEU A 57 -17.28 -4.41 1.29
N LEU A 58 -16.97 -3.65 2.35
CA LEU A 58 -15.79 -3.91 3.20
C LEU A 58 -15.91 -5.22 4.02
N THR A 59 -17.10 -5.81 4.10
CA THR A 59 -17.32 -7.12 4.74
C THR A 59 -17.15 -8.31 3.81
N VAL A 60 -16.99 -8.06 2.49
CA VAL A 60 -16.82 -9.09 1.47
C VAL A 60 -15.34 -9.35 1.25
N GLU A 61 -14.91 -10.60 1.46
CA GLU A 61 -13.51 -11.00 1.27
C GLU A 61 -13.05 -10.81 -0.19
N GLY A 62 -13.93 -11.15 -1.14
CA GLY A 62 -13.62 -11.21 -2.56
C GLY A 62 -13.11 -12.58 -3.00
N THR A 63 -12.86 -12.72 -4.30
CA THR A 63 -12.33 -13.95 -4.93
C THR A 63 -10.82 -13.83 -5.19
N PRO A 64 -10.13 -14.92 -5.57
CA PRO A 64 -8.72 -14.86 -5.99
C PRO A 64 -8.46 -13.91 -7.17
N GLU A 65 -9.47 -13.66 -8.00
CA GLU A 65 -9.42 -12.74 -9.13
C GLU A 65 -9.86 -11.33 -8.72
N ASN A 66 -10.92 -11.23 -7.91
CA ASN A 66 -11.59 -9.99 -7.58
C ASN A 66 -11.58 -9.70 -6.07
N SER A 67 -10.62 -8.89 -5.62
CA SER A 67 -10.51 -8.45 -4.22
C SER A 67 -9.89 -7.05 -4.16
N LEU A 68 -10.13 -6.31 -3.08
CA LEU A 68 -9.53 -4.99 -2.86
C LEU A 68 -8.00 -5.02 -2.98
N THR A 69 -7.36 -6.10 -2.48
CA THR A 69 -5.92 -6.30 -2.66
C THR A 69 -5.52 -6.37 -4.13
N ASN A 70 -6.22 -7.15 -4.95
CA ASN A 70 -5.88 -7.31 -6.37
C ASN A 70 -6.15 -6.05 -7.17
N ILE A 71 -7.29 -5.40 -6.91
CA ILE A 71 -7.68 -4.17 -7.61
C ILE A 71 -6.61 -3.10 -7.39
N ASP A 72 -6.24 -2.86 -6.14
CA ASP A 72 -5.23 -1.85 -5.82
C ASP A 72 -3.82 -2.24 -6.28
N LYS A 73 -3.50 -3.55 -6.30
CA LYS A 73 -2.18 -4.03 -6.71
C LYS A 73 -1.98 -3.99 -8.23
N PHE A 74 -3.00 -4.32 -9.01
CA PHE A 74 -2.89 -4.52 -10.45
C PHE A 74 -3.49 -3.39 -11.29
N MET A 75 -4.16 -2.41 -10.67
CA MET A 75 -4.68 -1.22 -11.34
C MET A 75 -4.14 0.06 -10.66
N PRO A 76 -2.87 0.43 -10.91
CA PRO A 76 -2.23 1.61 -10.32
C PRO A 76 -2.86 2.92 -10.83
N GLY A 77 -3.08 3.89 -9.94
CA GLY A 77 -3.79 5.15 -10.22
C GLY A 77 -5.32 5.05 -10.09
N THR A 78 -5.82 3.88 -9.73
CA THR A 78 -7.24 3.56 -9.60
C THR A 78 -7.52 2.78 -8.32
N THR A 79 -6.90 3.16 -7.20
CA THR A 79 -6.97 2.38 -5.97
C THR A 79 -8.20 2.75 -5.13
N TRP A 80 -8.86 1.74 -4.56
CA TRP A 80 -9.87 1.94 -3.52
C TRP A 80 -9.26 2.67 -2.32
N GLN A 81 -8.02 2.36 -1.96
CA GLN A 81 -7.34 3.01 -0.84
C GLN A 81 -7.25 4.53 -1.03
N GLU A 82 -6.76 5.02 -2.18
CA GLU A 82 -6.64 6.46 -2.46
C GLU A 82 -8.01 7.15 -2.52
N ASP A 83 -9.01 6.50 -3.13
CA ASP A 83 -10.36 7.07 -3.24
C ASP A 83 -11.04 7.17 -1.87
N LEU A 84 -10.86 6.18 -0.99
CA LEU A 84 -11.40 6.21 0.37
C LEU A 84 -10.64 7.21 1.26
N LEU A 85 -9.33 7.35 1.10
CA LEU A 85 -8.54 8.40 1.77
C LEU A 85 -9.00 9.79 1.34
N THR A 86 -9.18 9.99 0.04
CA THR A 86 -9.68 11.25 -0.53
C THR A 86 -11.09 11.55 -0.02
N ALA A 87 -12.00 10.57 -0.05
CA ALA A 87 -13.36 10.73 0.46
C ALA A 87 -13.39 11.04 1.97
N THR A 88 -12.46 10.48 2.74
CA THR A 88 -12.31 10.78 4.17
C THR A 88 -11.82 12.21 4.38
N HIS A 89 -10.81 12.65 3.60
CA HIS A 89 -10.26 14.00 3.67
C HIS A 89 -11.27 15.07 3.23
N GLU A 90 -12.09 14.78 2.21
CA GLU A 90 -13.20 15.63 1.76
C GLU A 90 -14.39 15.64 2.74
N GLY A 91 -14.37 14.81 3.80
CA GLY A 91 -15.45 14.70 4.76
C GLY A 91 -16.71 13.99 4.25
N LEU A 92 -16.60 13.26 3.13
CA LEU A 92 -17.70 12.50 2.54
C LEU A 92 -18.01 11.25 3.36
N ILE A 93 -16.97 10.59 3.88
CA ILE A 93 -17.10 9.42 4.76
C ILE A 93 -16.38 9.69 6.09
N PRO A 94 -16.96 9.26 7.22
CA PRO A 94 -16.34 9.47 8.53
C PRO A 94 -15.13 8.54 8.72
N LYS A 95 -13.96 9.13 8.98
CA LYS A 95 -12.70 8.42 9.27
C LYS A 95 -12.87 7.32 10.32
N GLU A 96 -13.58 7.65 11.40
CA GLU A 96 -13.82 6.74 12.52
C GLU A 96 -14.51 5.45 12.10
N ARG A 97 -15.57 5.55 11.29
CA ARG A 97 -16.29 4.37 10.79
C ARG A 97 -15.44 3.51 9.87
N LEU A 98 -14.52 4.14 9.12
CA LEU A 98 -13.60 3.41 8.26
C LEU A 98 -12.49 2.71 9.04
N LEU A 99 -12.02 3.31 10.14
CA LEU A 99 -11.13 2.62 11.10
C LEU A 99 -11.83 1.40 11.70
N ASP A 100 -13.08 1.55 12.15
CA ASP A 100 -13.87 0.44 12.71
C ASP A 100 -14.07 -0.67 11.68
N ALA A 101 -14.48 -0.33 10.46
CA ALA A 101 -14.67 -1.29 9.38
C ALA A 101 -13.37 -2.06 9.02
N CYS A 102 -12.21 -1.39 9.08
CA CYS A 102 -10.93 -2.07 8.89
C CYS A 102 -10.63 -3.09 10.00
N LEU A 103 -10.91 -2.75 11.27
CA LEU A 103 -10.69 -3.68 12.38
C LEU A 103 -11.67 -4.85 12.34
N ASP A 104 -12.94 -4.59 12.01
CA ASP A 104 -13.96 -5.63 11.83
C ASP A 104 -13.57 -6.60 10.71
N ALA A 105 -13.06 -6.07 9.58
CA ALA A 105 -12.56 -6.90 8.48
C ALA A 105 -11.34 -7.74 8.89
N LEU A 106 -10.42 -7.20 9.68
CA LEU A 106 -9.26 -7.94 10.20
C LEU A 106 -9.65 -9.04 11.19
N ALA A 107 -10.82 -8.93 11.83
CA ALA A 107 -11.36 -9.94 12.73
C ALA A 107 -12.16 -11.05 12.01
N ARG A 108 -12.41 -10.93 10.70
CA ARG A 108 -13.26 -11.85 9.91
C ARG A 108 -12.54 -13.06 9.31
N ASP A 109 -11.36 -13.40 9.82
CA ASP A 109 -10.54 -14.55 9.35
C ASP A 109 -10.31 -14.59 7.83
N PHE A 110 -10.27 -13.43 7.17
CA PHE A 110 -9.92 -13.35 5.75
C PHE A 110 -8.53 -13.93 5.50
N ALA A 111 -8.32 -14.49 4.29
CA ALA A 111 -7.00 -14.96 3.88
C ALA A 111 -5.95 -13.84 4.06
N ALA A 112 -4.75 -14.20 4.56
CA ALA A 112 -3.71 -13.23 4.92
C ALA A 112 -3.40 -12.20 3.82
N TYR A 113 -3.44 -12.63 2.56
CA TYR A 113 -3.25 -11.76 1.39
C TYR A 113 -4.30 -10.64 1.29
N ARG A 114 -5.55 -10.94 1.64
CA ARG A 114 -6.68 -10.00 1.60
C ARG A 114 -6.80 -9.18 2.87
N ALA A 115 -6.61 -9.80 4.04
CA ALA A 115 -6.51 -9.09 5.31
C ALA A 115 -5.43 -7.99 5.29
N GLY A 116 -4.33 -8.24 4.57
CA GLY A 116 -3.25 -7.26 4.40
C GLY A 116 -3.70 -5.92 3.80
N TRP A 117 -4.75 -5.87 2.98
CA TRP A 117 -5.28 -4.60 2.45
C TRP A 117 -5.86 -3.72 3.55
N PHE A 118 -6.68 -4.29 4.44
CA PHE A 118 -7.27 -3.58 5.57
C PHE A 118 -6.19 -3.08 6.56
N SER A 119 -5.12 -3.85 6.75
CA SER A 119 -3.98 -3.40 7.56
C SER A 119 -3.28 -2.16 6.97
N ARG A 120 -3.11 -2.13 5.63
CA ARG A 120 -2.53 -0.98 4.92
C ARG A 120 -3.47 0.22 4.97
N MET A 121 -4.76 0.02 4.72
CA MET A 121 -5.78 1.07 4.80
C MET A 121 -5.84 1.69 6.20
N TYR A 122 -5.92 0.88 7.25
CA TYR A 122 -5.91 1.34 8.64
C TYR A 122 -4.66 2.16 8.96
N THR A 123 -3.49 1.73 8.47
CA THR A 123 -2.23 2.47 8.66
C THR A 123 -2.23 3.79 7.89
N ALA A 124 -2.73 3.80 6.64
CA ALA A 124 -2.79 4.99 5.79
C ALA A 124 -3.75 6.06 6.32
N LEU A 125 -4.77 5.67 7.08
CA LEU A 125 -5.65 6.60 7.80
C LEU A 125 -4.94 7.35 8.92
N THR A 126 -3.73 6.94 9.33
CA THR A 126 -2.94 7.57 10.40
C THR A 126 -3.77 7.80 11.67
N PRO A 127 -4.29 6.74 12.31
CA PRO A 127 -5.03 6.89 13.56
C PRO A 127 -4.12 7.47 14.65
N THR A 128 -4.65 8.43 15.37
CA THR A 128 -4.05 9.02 16.56
C THR A 128 -4.08 8.02 17.71
N ALA A 129 -3.25 8.24 18.74
CA ALA A 129 -3.29 7.42 19.93
C ALA A 129 -4.66 7.45 20.62
N ALA A 130 -5.40 8.56 20.55
CA ALA A 130 -6.74 8.66 21.11
C ALA A 130 -7.78 7.84 20.32
N GLU A 131 -7.73 7.89 18.98
CA GLU A 131 -8.59 7.07 18.11
C GLU A 131 -8.32 5.57 18.30
N SER A 132 -7.05 5.19 18.44
CA SER A 132 -6.66 3.81 18.77
C SER A 132 -7.03 3.44 20.21
N ALA A 133 -7.01 4.37 21.16
CA ALA A 133 -7.43 4.15 22.55
C ALA A 133 -8.94 3.81 22.64
N GLN A 134 -9.77 4.45 21.82
CA GLN A 134 -11.20 4.14 21.73
C GLN A 134 -11.45 2.72 21.17
N ARG A 135 -10.51 2.19 20.38
CA ARG A 135 -10.60 0.90 19.70
C ARG A 135 -9.77 -0.21 20.35
N GLN A 136 -9.30 -0.01 21.58
CA GLN A 136 -8.44 -0.97 22.28
C GLN A 136 -9.05 -2.37 22.38
N GLY A 137 -10.37 -2.48 22.57
CA GLY A 137 -11.04 -3.78 22.60
C GLY A 137 -10.82 -4.58 21.32
N ALA A 138 -11.08 -3.96 20.17
CA ALA A 138 -10.85 -4.59 18.87
C ALA A 138 -9.35 -4.88 18.63
N LEU A 139 -8.47 -3.93 18.94
CA LEU A 139 -7.03 -4.12 18.79
C LEU A 139 -6.47 -5.26 19.66
N VAL A 140 -6.94 -5.40 20.90
CA VAL A 140 -6.55 -6.49 21.80
C VAL A 140 -7.03 -7.84 21.25
N ASN A 141 -8.26 -7.92 20.72
CA ASN A 141 -8.76 -9.14 20.08
C ASN A 141 -7.89 -9.57 18.90
N LEU A 142 -7.39 -8.61 18.11
CA LEU A 142 -6.52 -8.89 16.96
C LEU A 142 -5.14 -9.44 17.33
N LEU A 143 -4.72 -9.38 18.61
CA LEU A 143 -3.49 -10.03 19.07
C LEU A 143 -3.54 -11.55 18.93
N GLY A 144 -4.74 -12.13 18.94
CA GLY A 144 -4.99 -13.56 18.71
C GLY A 144 -5.14 -13.96 17.24
N SER A 145 -4.95 -13.05 16.28
CA SER A 145 -5.13 -13.36 14.86
C SER A 145 -4.12 -14.39 14.35
N SER A 146 -4.56 -15.28 13.46
CA SER A 146 -3.68 -16.21 12.72
C SER A 146 -2.80 -15.49 11.68
N VAL A 147 -3.14 -14.25 11.32
CA VAL A 147 -2.41 -13.44 10.34
C VAL A 147 -1.36 -12.59 11.05
N GLY A 148 -0.08 -12.94 10.91
CA GLY A 148 1.00 -12.25 11.63
C GLY A 148 1.08 -10.74 11.37
N ALA A 149 0.75 -10.28 10.16
CA ALA A 149 0.71 -8.84 9.85
C ALA A 149 -0.37 -8.09 10.65
N THR A 150 -1.53 -8.74 10.88
CA THR A 150 -2.62 -8.22 11.70
C THR A 150 -2.19 -8.09 13.17
N VAL A 151 -1.51 -9.11 13.70
CA VAL A 151 -0.95 -9.05 15.06
C VAL A 151 0.07 -7.92 15.18
N THR A 152 0.97 -7.77 14.20
CA THR A 152 1.95 -6.66 14.20
C THR A 152 1.31 -5.29 14.14
N LEU A 153 0.21 -5.11 13.39
CA LEU A 153 -0.55 -3.87 13.40
C LEU A 153 -1.14 -3.59 14.78
N ALA A 154 -1.81 -4.58 15.38
CA ALA A 154 -2.41 -4.45 16.70
C ALA A 154 -1.37 -4.08 17.77
N VAL A 155 -0.23 -4.79 17.82
CA VAL A 155 0.86 -4.50 18.76
C VAL A 155 1.40 -3.09 18.57
N LYS A 156 1.62 -2.63 17.34
CA LYS A 156 2.10 -1.26 17.07
C LYS A 156 1.13 -0.21 17.58
N GLN A 157 -0.17 -0.40 17.37
CA GLN A 157 -1.20 0.54 17.82
C GLN A 157 -1.33 0.57 19.33
N LEU A 158 -1.38 -0.60 19.98
CA LEU A 158 -1.43 -0.69 21.45
C LEU A 158 -0.17 -0.11 22.10
N LEU A 159 1.01 -0.28 21.48
CA LEU A 159 2.24 0.37 21.94
C LEU A 159 2.18 1.91 21.82
N ALA A 160 1.54 2.44 20.78
CA ALA A 160 1.34 3.88 20.63
C ALA A 160 0.37 4.42 21.70
N VAL A 161 -0.72 3.69 21.97
CA VAL A 161 -1.68 4.00 23.04
C VAL A 161 -1.00 3.97 24.42
N HIS A 162 -0.16 2.97 24.67
CA HIS A 162 0.66 2.86 25.88
C HIS A 162 1.57 4.08 26.07
N ARG A 163 2.32 4.47 25.03
CA ARG A 163 3.20 5.65 25.08
C ARG A 163 2.44 6.94 25.34
N ALA A 164 1.17 7.02 24.95
CA ALA A 164 0.31 8.16 25.23
C ALA A 164 -0.32 8.12 26.64
N GLY A 165 -0.12 7.04 27.41
CA GLY A 165 -0.71 6.88 28.74
C GLY A 165 -2.22 6.62 28.71
N LEU A 166 -2.76 6.15 27.58
CA LEU A 166 -4.20 5.93 27.37
C LEU A 166 -4.58 4.44 27.42
N LEU A 167 -3.63 3.57 27.74
CA LEU A 167 -3.83 2.12 27.68
C LEU A 167 -4.68 1.64 28.87
N ASP A 168 -5.71 0.85 28.55
CA ASP A 168 -6.42 0.02 29.52
C ASP A 168 -5.57 -1.22 29.81
N THR A 169 -4.74 -1.11 30.85
CA THR A 169 -3.76 -2.14 31.24
C THR A 169 -4.43 -3.48 31.57
N ASP A 170 -5.55 -3.46 32.30
CA ASP A 170 -6.25 -4.69 32.70
C ASP A 170 -6.75 -5.46 31.47
N ARG A 171 -7.38 -4.74 30.53
CA ARG A 171 -7.82 -5.34 29.27
C ARG A 171 -6.65 -5.89 28.45
N PHE A 172 -5.54 -5.16 28.40
CA PHE A 172 -4.36 -5.59 27.67
C PHE A 172 -3.79 -6.90 28.24
N ILE A 173 -3.60 -6.97 29.57
CA ILE A 173 -3.11 -8.16 30.27
C ILE A 173 -3.98 -9.38 29.96
N HIS A 174 -5.30 -9.23 29.95
CA HIS A 174 -6.20 -10.35 29.66
C HIS A 174 -6.13 -10.88 28.21
N GLY A 175 -5.66 -10.09 27.24
CA GLY A 175 -5.70 -10.46 25.82
C GLY A 175 -4.34 -10.57 25.13
N CYS A 176 -3.24 -10.20 25.76
CA CYS A 176 -1.94 -10.11 25.07
C CYS A 176 -1.16 -11.43 24.94
N ALA A 177 -1.59 -12.50 25.62
CA ALA A 177 -0.88 -13.78 25.65
C ALA A 177 -0.54 -14.35 24.25
N PRO A 178 -1.45 -14.35 23.25
CA PRO A 178 -1.12 -14.89 21.92
C PRO A 178 0.03 -14.15 21.23
N ALA A 179 0.11 -12.82 21.40
CA ALA A 179 1.13 -12.01 20.75
C ALA A 179 2.56 -12.27 21.27
N LEU A 180 2.70 -12.75 22.52
CA LEU A 180 3.98 -13.14 23.11
C LEU A 180 4.65 -14.31 22.39
N LEU A 181 3.86 -15.14 21.69
CA LEU A 181 4.32 -16.34 21.00
C LEU A 181 4.56 -16.12 19.50
N THR A 182 4.49 -14.86 19.03
CA THR A 182 4.60 -14.54 17.61
C THR A 182 6.03 -14.20 17.18
N THR A 183 6.24 -13.05 16.53
CA THR A 183 7.58 -12.62 16.14
C THR A 183 8.30 -12.04 17.36
N LYS A 184 9.63 -12.15 17.36
CA LYS A 184 10.50 -11.48 18.35
C LYS A 184 10.10 -10.02 18.58
N ALA A 185 9.88 -9.26 17.51
CA ALA A 185 9.56 -7.83 17.60
C ALA A 185 8.22 -7.58 18.32
N ASN A 186 7.20 -8.38 18.00
CA ASN A 186 5.90 -8.29 18.66
C ASN A 186 5.99 -8.68 20.14
N ALA A 187 6.65 -9.80 20.44
CA ALA A 187 6.80 -10.30 21.80
C ALA A 187 7.55 -9.29 22.70
N LEU A 188 8.66 -8.72 22.22
CA LEU A 188 9.40 -7.68 22.96
C LEU A 188 8.56 -6.41 23.18
N ALA A 189 7.74 -6.01 22.20
CA ALA A 189 6.87 -4.85 22.36
C ALA A 189 5.78 -5.10 23.41
N VAL A 190 5.20 -6.31 23.46
CA VAL A 190 4.23 -6.70 24.49
C VAL A 190 4.89 -6.76 25.87
N LEU A 191 6.06 -7.39 26.00
CA LEU A 191 6.81 -7.45 27.26
C LEU A 191 7.14 -6.05 27.80
N LYS A 192 7.46 -5.09 26.92
CA LYS A 192 7.70 -3.69 27.31
C LYS A 192 6.46 -3.02 27.90
N ILE A 193 5.27 -3.33 27.39
CA ILE A 193 4.01 -2.82 27.96
C ILE A 193 3.78 -3.47 29.33
N LEU A 194 3.94 -4.79 29.44
CA LEU A 194 3.79 -5.54 30.70
C LEU A 194 4.78 -5.08 31.79
N GLU A 195 6.00 -4.75 31.42
CA GLU A 195 7.02 -4.20 32.33
C GLU A 195 6.60 -2.87 32.95
N SER A 196 5.84 -2.06 32.22
CA SER A 196 5.29 -0.79 32.73
C SER A 196 4.06 -1.01 33.61
N ALA A 197 3.36 -2.14 33.43
CA ALA A 197 2.18 -2.52 34.19
C ALA A 197 2.52 -3.23 35.52
N CYS A 198 3.65 -3.95 35.57
CA CYS A 198 4.07 -4.66 36.77
C CYS A 198 4.34 -3.67 37.92
N ALA A 199 3.48 -3.70 38.94
CA ALA A 199 3.78 -3.10 40.22
C ALA A 199 4.91 -3.90 40.89
N THR A 200 5.81 -3.22 41.62
CA THR A 200 6.80 -3.90 42.47
C THR A 200 6.06 -4.67 43.57
N GLY A 201 5.72 -5.93 43.28
CA GLY A 201 5.03 -6.85 44.18
C GLY A 201 3.80 -7.51 43.54
N GLY A 202 3.90 -8.82 43.25
CA GLY A 202 2.75 -9.74 43.26
C GLY A 202 1.69 -9.54 42.18
N ASP A 203 2.07 -9.15 40.96
CA ASP A 203 1.15 -9.15 39.81
C ASP A 203 1.08 -10.55 39.19
N GLY A 204 0.17 -11.39 39.73
CA GLY A 204 -0.03 -12.78 39.29
C GLY A 204 -0.28 -12.91 37.78
N PRO A 205 -1.21 -12.14 37.18
CA PRO A 205 -1.44 -12.16 35.73
C PRO A 205 -0.19 -11.81 34.89
N VAL A 206 0.57 -10.78 35.27
CA VAL A 206 1.79 -10.41 34.54
C VAL A 206 2.88 -11.48 34.68
N THR A 207 2.96 -12.11 35.84
CA THR A 207 3.88 -13.23 36.08
C THR A 207 3.55 -14.42 35.16
N GLU A 208 2.29 -14.79 35.02
CA GLU A 208 1.85 -15.87 34.11
C GLU A 208 2.15 -15.57 32.63
N LEU A 209 1.97 -14.32 32.22
CA LEU A 209 2.33 -13.86 30.87
C LEU A 209 3.85 -13.92 30.64
N ALA A 210 4.65 -13.50 31.62
CA ALA A 210 6.09 -13.62 31.55
C ALA A 210 6.54 -15.08 31.45
N LEU A 211 5.93 -16.00 32.21
CA LEU A 211 6.17 -17.45 32.07
C LEU A 211 5.82 -17.97 30.67
N THR A 212 4.71 -17.51 30.09
CA THR A 212 4.34 -17.85 28.71
C THR A 212 5.43 -17.41 27.72
N ALA A 213 5.99 -16.21 27.91
CA ALA A 213 7.06 -15.68 27.06
C ALA A 213 8.41 -16.38 27.24
N LEU A 214 8.69 -17.04 28.37
CA LEU A 214 9.88 -17.89 28.55
C LEU A 214 9.91 -19.06 27.56
N GLY A 215 8.74 -19.54 27.12
CA GLY A 215 8.61 -20.60 26.12
C GLY A 215 8.91 -20.17 24.69
N HIS A 216 9.20 -18.88 24.45
CA HIS A 216 9.44 -18.35 23.11
C HIS A 216 10.75 -18.91 22.50
N THR A 217 10.79 -19.08 21.18
CA THR A 217 11.92 -19.69 20.46
C THR A 217 13.18 -18.81 20.43
N HIS A 218 13.01 -17.49 20.55
CA HIS A 218 14.09 -16.51 20.45
C HIS A 218 14.71 -16.17 21.83
N PRO A 219 16.04 -16.29 22.02
CA PRO A 219 16.72 -16.05 23.32
C PRO A 219 16.42 -14.69 23.96
N GLN A 220 16.50 -13.59 23.20
CA GLN A 220 16.23 -12.25 23.76
C GLN A 220 14.81 -12.06 24.32
N VAL A 221 13.82 -12.80 23.82
CA VAL A 221 12.46 -12.75 24.39
C VAL A 221 12.44 -13.48 25.73
N GLN A 222 13.15 -14.62 25.83
CA GLN A 222 13.30 -15.37 27.07
C GLN A 222 14.02 -14.53 28.14
N VAL A 223 15.09 -13.81 27.78
CA VAL A 223 15.83 -12.92 28.69
C VAL A 223 14.94 -11.78 29.18
N ALA A 224 14.23 -11.09 28.28
CA ALA A 224 13.30 -10.03 28.67
C ALA A 224 12.17 -10.53 29.58
N ALA A 225 11.64 -11.73 29.32
CA ALA A 225 10.63 -12.37 30.16
C ALA A 225 11.18 -12.75 31.55
N ALA A 226 12.41 -13.26 31.62
CA ALA A 226 13.08 -13.57 32.89
C ALA A 226 13.34 -12.30 33.72
N GLN A 227 13.79 -11.22 33.09
CA GLN A 227 13.94 -9.92 33.75
C GLN A 227 12.60 -9.41 34.31
N LEU A 228 11.51 -9.57 33.55
CA LEU A 228 10.17 -9.22 34.01
C LEU A 228 9.74 -10.03 35.23
N LEU A 229 10.01 -11.34 35.26
CA LEU A 229 9.72 -12.19 36.43
C LEU A 229 10.47 -11.73 37.69
N VAL A 230 11.74 -11.36 37.55
CA VAL A 230 12.54 -10.81 38.67
C VAL A 230 11.92 -9.50 39.16
N ARG A 231 11.53 -8.60 38.25
CA ARG A 231 10.86 -7.33 38.61
C ARG A 231 9.54 -7.54 39.34
N CYS A 232 8.78 -8.58 39.01
CA CYS A 232 7.54 -8.93 39.68
C CYS A 232 7.75 -9.75 40.97
N ASN A 233 8.99 -9.87 41.46
CA ASN A 233 9.39 -10.64 42.65
C ASN A 233 9.08 -12.14 42.54
N ALA A 234 9.12 -12.69 41.32
CA ALA A 234 8.87 -14.10 40.99
C ALA A 234 10.18 -14.83 40.60
N ALA A 235 11.29 -14.46 41.24
CA ALA A 235 12.60 -15.07 40.98
C ALA A 235 12.62 -16.58 41.25
N GLU A 236 11.92 -17.05 42.30
CA GLU A 236 11.81 -18.50 42.59
C GLU A 236 11.16 -19.27 41.44
N THR A 237 10.13 -18.69 40.81
CA THR A 237 9.46 -19.28 39.65
C THR A 237 10.38 -19.30 38.42
N LEU A 238 11.20 -18.26 38.21
CA LEU A 238 12.23 -18.28 37.17
C LEU A 238 13.22 -19.43 37.35
N HIS A 239 13.68 -19.68 38.58
CA HIS A 239 14.61 -20.79 38.88
C HIS A 239 14.00 -22.15 38.55
N GLN A 240 12.70 -22.36 38.82
CA GLN A 240 11.98 -23.58 38.46
C GLN A 240 11.94 -23.81 36.94
N HIS A 241 11.89 -22.73 36.15
CA HIS A 241 11.83 -22.77 34.68
C HIS A 241 13.19 -22.55 33.99
N ALA A 242 14.29 -22.43 34.73
CA ALA A 242 15.62 -22.17 34.15
C ALA A 242 16.05 -23.27 33.16
N GLN A 243 15.64 -24.52 33.39
CA GLN A 243 15.97 -25.68 32.54
C GLN A 243 15.25 -25.71 31.18
N SER A 244 14.24 -24.85 30.94
CA SER A 244 13.59 -24.71 29.62
C SER A 244 14.17 -23.59 28.76
N LEU A 245 15.04 -22.75 29.32
CA LEU A 245 15.69 -21.65 28.60
C LEU A 245 16.67 -22.16 27.53
N SER A 246 16.85 -21.37 26.47
CA SER A 246 17.92 -21.60 25.49
C SER A 246 19.30 -21.42 26.12
N PRO A 247 20.36 -22.10 25.61
CA PRO A 247 21.70 -21.96 26.16
C PRO A 247 22.21 -20.51 26.19
N VAL A 248 21.89 -19.74 25.14
CA VAL A 248 22.26 -18.32 25.03
C VAL A 248 21.56 -17.48 26.10
N ALA A 249 20.25 -17.68 26.30
CA ALA A 249 19.49 -16.94 27.31
C ALA A 249 19.96 -17.28 28.74
N ARG A 250 20.32 -18.54 29.02
CA ARG A 250 20.89 -18.92 30.33
C ARG A 250 22.20 -18.20 30.59
N GLN A 251 23.11 -18.21 29.64
CA GLN A 251 24.40 -17.55 29.79
C GLN A 251 24.21 -16.05 30.08
N GLU A 252 23.36 -15.35 29.33
CA GLU A 252 23.09 -13.93 29.57
C GLU A 252 22.48 -13.67 30.96
N LEU A 253 21.60 -14.54 31.45
CA LEU A 253 20.98 -14.41 32.77
C LEU A 253 21.94 -14.77 33.92
N GLU A 254 22.86 -15.71 33.70
CA GLU A 254 23.95 -16.04 34.63
C GLU A 254 24.95 -14.88 34.72
N GLU A 255 25.34 -14.30 33.57
CA GLU A 255 26.20 -13.10 33.52
C GLU A 255 25.55 -11.89 34.20
N ALA A 256 24.22 -11.76 34.11
CA ALA A 256 23.45 -10.73 34.80
C ALA A 256 23.22 -11.02 36.30
N GLY A 257 23.68 -12.17 36.82
CA GLY A 257 23.48 -12.58 38.22
C GLY A 257 22.04 -12.95 38.58
N LEU A 258 21.14 -13.06 37.61
CA LEU A 258 19.70 -13.28 37.82
C LEU A 258 19.33 -14.74 38.14
N LEU A 259 20.31 -15.66 38.04
CA LEU A 259 20.17 -17.10 38.36
C LEU A 259 21.00 -17.54 39.57
N THR A 260 21.57 -16.58 40.32
CA THR A 260 22.37 -16.83 41.53
C THR A 260 21.92 -15.93 42.67
N ASN A 261 21.62 -16.50 43.85
CA ASN A 261 21.28 -15.72 45.05
C ASN A 261 22.47 -14.86 45.50
N THR A 262 22.47 -13.54 45.28
CA THR A 262 22.66 -12.47 46.30
C THR A 262 22.38 -11.09 45.68
N GLU A 263 22.06 -10.14 46.56
CA GLU A 263 21.56 -8.76 46.41
C GLU A 263 22.51 -7.77 45.70
N GLU A 264 21.88 -6.74 45.09
CA GLU A 264 22.33 -5.34 44.83
C GLU A 264 23.70 -5.12 44.11
N GLU A 265 23.96 -4.14 43.24
CA GLU A 265 23.42 -2.78 43.06
C GLU A 265 23.96 -2.14 41.73
N THR A 266 23.22 -1.16 41.17
CA THR A 266 23.67 0.05 40.41
C THR A 266 24.48 0.02 39.08
N ALA A 267 23.76 0.40 38.01
CA ALA A 267 23.83 1.68 37.25
C ALA A 267 25.04 2.13 36.36
N GLN A 268 24.65 2.70 35.20
CA GLN A 268 25.34 3.63 34.26
C GLN A 268 26.31 2.99 33.23
N HIS A 269 26.36 3.33 31.94
CA HIS A 269 26.28 4.65 31.31
C HIS A 269 25.91 4.57 29.80
N THR A 270 25.51 5.73 29.30
CA THR A 270 24.94 6.12 27.99
C THR A 270 25.90 6.18 26.78
N ALA A 271 25.27 6.12 25.59
CA ALA A 271 25.63 6.71 24.29
C ALA A 271 26.79 6.09 23.47
N GLY A 272 26.70 5.95 22.14
CA GLY A 272 25.70 6.44 21.20
C GLY A 272 25.81 5.76 19.84
N LEU A 273 24.81 5.98 18.98
CA LEU A 273 24.85 5.63 17.57
C LEU A 273 24.43 6.86 16.77
N GLU A 274 25.31 7.23 15.86
CA GLU A 274 25.19 8.33 14.92
C GLU A 274 23.94 8.18 14.05
N GLU A 275 23.26 9.32 13.88
CA GLU A 275 22.17 9.52 12.94
C GLU A 275 22.67 9.43 11.51
N SER A 276 22.10 8.49 10.74
CA SER A 276 22.06 8.61 9.29
C SER A 276 20.70 9.19 8.90
N TYR A 277 20.71 10.50 8.61
CA TYR A 277 19.56 11.19 8.04
C TYR A 277 19.27 10.66 6.64
N PRO A 278 18.00 10.40 6.27
CA PRO A 278 17.63 10.35 4.87
C PRO A 278 17.79 11.75 4.27
N VAL A 279 18.44 11.79 3.10
CA VAL A 279 18.49 12.94 2.20
C VAL A 279 17.09 13.54 2.07
N PRO A 280 16.92 14.88 2.21
CA PRO A 280 15.62 15.49 2.04
C PRO A 280 15.09 15.17 0.64
N ALA A 281 13.85 14.67 0.60
CA ALA A 281 13.12 14.52 -0.64
C ALA A 281 13.13 15.88 -1.37
N SER A 282 13.55 15.87 -2.64
CA SER A 282 13.40 17.04 -3.50
C SER A 282 11.96 17.53 -3.41
N PRO A 283 11.73 18.85 -3.29
CA PRO A 283 10.39 19.41 -3.18
C PRO A 283 9.55 18.92 -4.36
N ALA A 284 8.28 18.58 -4.10
CA ALA A 284 7.34 18.18 -5.13
C ALA A 284 7.33 19.23 -6.24
N GLN A 285 7.80 18.86 -7.42
CA GLN A 285 7.79 19.74 -8.58
C GLN A 285 6.42 19.61 -9.27
N PRO A 286 5.84 20.73 -9.72
CA PRO A 286 4.59 20.68 -10.47
C PRO A 286 4.79 19.85 -11.74
N VAL A 287 3.79 19.04 -12.08
CA VAL A 287 3.76 18.30 -13.33
C VAL A 287 3.65 19.30 -14.47
N THR A 288 4.75 19.53 -15.19
CA THR A 288 4.77 20.42 -16.34
C THR A 288 4.55 19.63 -17.63
N PRO A 289 3.53 19.96 -18.44
CA PRO A 289 3.34 19.32 -19.74
C PRO A 289 4.56 19.59 -20.63
N PHE A 290 4.81 18.69 -21.57
CA PHE A 290 5.77 18.97 -22.63
C PHE A 290 5.30 20.19 -23.43
N SER A 291 6.24 21.09 -23.70
CA SER A 291 6.10 22.24 -24.56
C SER A 291 7.05 22.10 -25.75
N GLN A 292 6.90 22.98 -26.73
CA GLN A 292 7.81 23.01 -27.88
C GLN A 292 9.26 23.29 -27.48
N GLN A 293 9.49 24.01 -26.37
CA GLN A 293 10.81 24.48 -25.94
C GLN A 293 11.61 23.42 -25.19
N ASP A 294 10.93 22.52 -24.46
CA ASP A 294 11.55 21.47 -23.63
C ASP A 294 11.41 20.06 -24.22
N ALA A 295 10.58 19.88 -25.26
CA ALA A 295 10.33 18.58 -25.88
C ALA A 295 11.61 17.86 -26.31
N TYR A 296 12.57 18.54 -26.93
CA TYR A 296 13.84 17.92 -27.34
C TYR A 296 14.63 17.36 -26.15
N ALA A 297 14.87 18.18 -25.13
CA ALA A 297 15.69 17.81 -23.98
C ALA A 297 15.03 16.71 -23.14
N ARG A 298 13.72 16.80 -22.90
CA ARG A 298 12.97 15.81 -22.12
C ARG A 298 12.80 14.48 -22.87
N THR A 299 12.60 14.53 -24.19
CA THR A 299 12.55 13.31 -25.02
C THR A 299 13.91 12.61 -25.06
N LEU A 300 15.00 13.36 -25.21
CA LEU A 300 16.36 12.82 -25.18
C LEU A 300 16.65 12.13 -23.85
N HIS A 301 16.32 12.77 -22.73
CA HIS A 301 16.49 12.20 -21.40
C HIS A 301 15.64 10.93 -21.19
N ALA A 302 14.34 10.99 -21.54
CA ALA A 302 13.45 9.85 -21.42
C ALA A 302 13.89 8.65 -22.27
N MET A 303 14.41 8.91 -23.48
CA MET A 303 14.95 7.89 -24.37
C MET A 303 16.30 7.31 -23.88
N GLN A 304 17.14 8.11 -23.22
CA GLN A 304 18.45 7.66 -22.72
C GLN A 304 18.35 6.83 -21.45
N GLU A 305 17.55 7.29 -20.48
CA GLU A 305 17.38 6.67 -19.16
C GLU A 305 16.25 5.63 -19.14
N ALA A 306 15.54 5.44 -20.26
CA ALA A 306 14.40 4.54 -20.37
C ALA A 306 13.32 4.81 -19.30
N VAL A 307 13.05 6.09 -19.04
CA VAL A 307 12.11 6.53 -18.01
C VAL A 307 10.71 6.05 -18.38
N GLN A 308 10.14 5.21 -17.52
CA GLN A 308 8.77 4.73 -17.59
C GLN A 308 7.89 5.52 -16.60
N GLY A 309 6.61 5.71 -16.92
CA GLY A 309 5.64 6.38 -16.04
C GLY A 309 5.30 7.80 -16.49
N LEU A 310 5.35 8.78 -15.57
CA LEU A 310 4.83 10.13 -15.83
C LEU A 310 5.48 10.81 -17.05
N GLU A 311 6.80 10.79 -17.18
CA GLU A 311 7.49 11.44 -18.30
C GLU A 311 7.16 10.79 -19.66
N SER A 312 6.99 9.46 -19.71
CA SER A 312 6.55 8.78 -20.94
C SER A 312 5.12 9.15 -21.30
N GLU A 313 4.21 9.25 -20.32
CA GLU A 313 2.82 9.65 -20.58
C GLU A 313 2.69 11.13 -20.99
N LEU A 314 3.52 12.02 -20.41
CA LEU A 314 3.57 13.42 -20.84
C LEU A 314 4.13 13.58 -22.25
N LEU A 315 5.14 12.78 -22.62
CA LEU A 315 5.64 12.71 -23.99
C LEU A 315 4.55 12.18 -24.93
N PHE A 316 3.83 11.12 -24.56
CA PHE A 316 2.73 10.57 -25.38
C PHE A 316 1.63 11.60 -25.57
N HIS A 317 1.23 12.29 -24.50
CA HIS A 317 0.24 13.34 -24.56
C HIS A 317 0.66 14.47 -25.51
N TRP A 318 1.92 14.92 -25.44
CA TRP A 318 2.42 15.95 -26.33
C TRP A 318 2.56 15.49 -27.78
N LEU A 319 3.07 14.28 -28.01
CA LEU A 319 3.12 13.64 -29.33
C LEU A 319 1.72 13.45 -29.94
N MET A 320 0.66 13.44 -29.14
CA MET A 320 -0.72 13.34 -29.61
C MET A 320 -1.44 14.69 -29.70
N SER A 321 -0.84 15.77 -29.21
CA SER A 321 -1.47 17.10 -29.17
C SER A 321 -1.53 17.79 -30.55
N GLU A 322 -2.62 18.50 -30.83
CA GLU A 322 -2.89 19.11 -32.16
C GLU A 322 -1.92 20.23 -32.54
N ASN A 323 -1.33 20.93 -31.56
CA ASN A 323 -0.45 22.09 -31.76
C ASN A 323 1.05 21.77 -31.62
N ARG A 324 1.44 20.49 -31.70
CA ARG A 324 2.83 20.04 -31.60
C ARG A 324 3.59 20.26 -32.91
N ASP A 325 4.90 20.46 -32.79
CA ASP A 325 5.84 20.50 -33.90
C ASP A 325 6.86 19.42 -33.63
N THR A 326 6.62 18.23 -34.17
CA THR A 326 7.52 17.09 -33.98
C THR A 326 8.88 17.32 -34.63
N SER A 327 9.04 18.34 -35.49
CA SER A 327 10.32 18.63 -36.15
C SER A 327 11.45 18.99 -35.18
N VAL A 328 11.11 19.46 -33.96
CA VAL A 328 12.06 19.70 -32.86
C VAL A 328 12.78 18.41 -32.41
N LEU A 329 12.21 17.24 -32.70
CA LEU A 329 12.78 15.93 -32.39
C LEU A 329 13.64 15.35 -33.52
N LYS A 330 13.69 15.98 -34.71
CA LYS A 330 14.52 15.50 -35.85
C LYS A 330 15.98 15.20 -35.51
N PRO A 331 16.67 15.93 -34.60
CA PRO A 331 18.04 15.58 -34.25
C PRO A 331 18.17 14.22 -33.53
N LEU A 332 17.07 13.66 -33.01
CA LEU A 332 17.03 12.36 -32.33
C LEU A 332 16.85 11.17 -33.27
N THR A 333 16.48 11.37 -34.54
CA THR A 333 16.12 10.29 -35.49
C THR A 333 17.19 9.20 -35.56
N ARG A 334 18.45 9.57 -35.78
CA ARG A 334 19.55 8.60 -35.88
C ARG A 334 19.72 7.77 -34.61
N GLN A 335 19.63 8.42 -33.44
CA GLN A 335 19.77 7.74 -32.16
C GLN A 335 18.56 6.83 -31.86
N ALA A 336 17.36 7.24 -32.28
CA ALA A 336 16.16 6.45 -32.15
C ALA A 336 16.23 5.18 -33.02
N GLU A 337 16.69 5.29 -34.27
CA GLU A 337 16.92 4.13 -35.14
C GLU A 337 17.89 3.11 -34.54
N GLU A 338 19.04 3.57 -34.06
CA GLU A 338 20.05 2.72 -33.44
C GLU A 338 19.47 1.97 -32.22
N ARG A 339 18.72 2.67 -31.35
CA ARG A 339 18.13 2.08 -30.14
C ARG A 339 17.03 1.05 -30.41
N ILE A 340 16.19 1.28 -31.43
CA ILE A 340 15.15 0.31 -31.83
C ILE A 340 15.78 -0.96 -32.37
N ARG A 341 16.73 -0.84 -33.32
CA ARG A 341 17.36 -2.01 -33.96
C ARG A 341 18.12 -2.89 -32.96
N GLU A 342 18.71 -2.27 -31.94
CA GLU A 342 19.48 -2.96 -30.92
C GLU A 342 18.64 -3.36 -29.68
N HIS A 343 17.33 -3.10 -29.68
CA HIS A 343 16.44 -3.30 -28.51
C HIS A 343 17.02 -2.74 -27.20
N ARG A 344 17.70 -1.59 -27.26
CA ARG A 344 18.30 -0.95 -26.09
C ARG A 344 17.26 -0.22 -25.25
N ALA A 345 17.58 0.05 -23.99
CA ALA A 345 16.72 0.78 -23.06
C ALA A 345 16.13 2.06 -23.73
N GLY A 346 14.81 2.26 -23.62
CA GLY A 346 14.11 3.37 -24.28
C GLY A 346 13.68 3.11 -25.74
N HIS A 347 13.84 1.89 -26.26
CA HIS A 347 13.45 1.53 -27.64
C HIS A 347 11.95 1.79 -27.95
N GLN A 348 11.05 1.73 -26.96
CA GLN A 348 9.62 2.04 -27.12
C GLN A 348 9.39 3.54 -27.39
N ILE A 349 10.12 4.41 -26.69
CA ILE A 349 10.09 5.86 -26.91
C ILE A 349 10.71 6.18 -28.27
N ALA A 350 11.84 5.56 -28.59
CA ALA A 350 12.47 5.68 -29.90
C ALA A 350 11.52 5.29 -31.05
N TYR A 351 10.76 4.20 -30.89
CA TYR A 351 9.74 3.75 -31.84
C TYR A 351 8.65 4.80 -32.08
N LEU A 352 8.17 5.46 -31.03
CA LEU A 352 7.15 6.51 -31.14
C LEU A 352 7.69 7.78 -31.81
N ILE A 353 8.95 8.15 -31.51
CA ILE A 353 9.64 9.27 -32.17
C ILE A 353 9.76 9.01 -33.68
N LEU A 354 10.25 7.82 -34.07
CA LEU A 354 10.35 7.48 -35.48
C LEU A 354 8.98 7.35 -36.14
N SER A 355 7.97 6.80 -35.47
CA SER A 355 6.59 6.76 -35.99
C SER A 355 6.02 8.16 -36.24
N ALA A 356 6.47 9.18 -35.51
CA ALA A 356 6.05 10.56 -35.67
C ALA A 356 6.87 11.35 -36.72
N LEU A 357 8.12 10.98 -36.94
CA LEU A 357 9.07 11.71 -37.80
C LEU A 357 9.27 11.05 -39.17
N GLU A 358 9.44 9.73 -39.17
CA GLU A 358 9.79 8.91 -40.31
C GLU A 358 8.96 7.62 -40.30
N PRO A 359 7.64 7.71 -40.54
CA PRO A 359 6.71 6.58 -40.43
C PRO A 359 7.05 5.43 -41.38
N GLU A 360 7.73 5.72 -42.49
CA GLU A 360 8.16 4.76 -43.52
C GLU A 360 9.52 4.09 -43.22
N ASN A 361 10.14 4.39 -42.08
CA ASN A 361 11.44 3.83 -41.72
C ASN A 361 11.32 2.31 -41.45
N SER A 362 12.19 1.50 -42.05
CA SER A 362 12.12 0.03 -41.94
C SER A 362 12.26 -0.46 -40.49
N ALA A 363 13.00 0.28 -39.64
CA ALA A 363 13.13 -0.06 -38.22
C ALA A 363 11.80 0.05 -37.45
N VAL A 364 10.90 0.94 -37.88
CA VAL A 364 9.55 1.07 -37.31
C VAL A 364 8.74 -0.18 -37.64
N GLN A 365 8.74 -0.60 -38.91
CA GLN A 365 7.98 -1.77 -39.37
C GLN A 365 8.46 -3.08 -38.72
N GLU A 366 9.77 -3.26 -38.58
CA GLU A 366 10.36 -4.43 -37.91
C GLU A 366 9.99 -4.47 -36.42
N TYR A 367 10.04 -3.33 -35.74
CA TYR A 367 9.71 -3.23 -34.32
C TYR A 367 8.20 -3.42 -34.04
N GLU A 368 7.32 -3.03 -34.97
CA GLU A 368 5.88 -3.32 -34.87
C GLU A 368 5.58 -4.81 -34.91
N GLN A 369 6.29 -5.56 -35.76
CA GLN A 369 6.15 -7.00 -35.80
C GLN A 369 6.55 -7.58 -34.44
N HIS A 370 7.64 -7.10 -33.84
CA HIS A 370 8.04 -7.51 -32.48
C HIS A 370 6.97 -7.19 -31.42
N LEU A 371 6.42 -5.96 -31.40
CA LEU A 371 5.33 -5.57 -30.50
C LEU A 371 4.06 -6.43 -30.68
N ALA A 372 3.77 -6.89 -31.90
CA ALA A 372 2.62 -7.72 -32.19
C ALA A 372 2.76 -9.17 -31.68
N HIS A 373 3.99 -9.67 -31.54
CA HIS A 373 4.26 -11.02 -31.04
C HIS A 373 4.17 -11.09 -29.50
N GLU A 374 4.56 -10.03 -28.79
CA GLU A 374 4.55 -9.98 -27.32
C GLU A 374 3.36 -9.16 -26.78
N LYS A 375 2.23 -9.85 -26.53
CA LYS A 375 0.95 -9.22 -26.17
C LYS A 375 0.87 -8.80 -24.70
N THR A 376 1.43 -7.65 -24.38
CA THR A 376 1.23 -6.96 -23.10
C THR A 376 0.33 -5.73 -23.29
N PRO A 377 -0.43 -5.29 -22.26
CA PRO A 377 -1.21 -4.05 -22.33
C PRO A 377 -0.37 -2.83 -22.70
N VAL A 378 0.89 -2.79 -22.26
CA VAL A 378 1.86 -1.73 -22.58
C VAL A 378 2.22 -1.75 -24.06
N ASN A 379 2.54 -2.93 -24.62
CA ASN A 379 2.87 -3.06 -26.05
C ASN A 379 1.66 -2.77 -26.94
N GLN A 380 0.45 -3.14 -26.50
CA GLN A 380 -0.79 -2.78 -27.19
C GLN A 380 -0.98 -1.27 -27.23
N ARG A 381 -0.78 -0.59 -26.09
CA ARG A 381 -0.88 0.87 -26.00
C ARG A 381 0.14 1.59 -26.87
N ILE A 382 1.40 1.15 -26.85
CA ILE A 382 2.48 1.72 -27.67
C ILE A 382 2.17 1.56 -29.16
N ARG A 383 1.64 0.40 -29.55
CA ARG A 383 1.23 0.15 -30.93
C ARG A 383 0.08 1.07 -31.37
N GLU A 384 -0.96 1.22 -30.55
CA GLU A 384 -2.08 2.13 -30.83
C GLU A 384 -1.62 3.59 -31.01
N ILE A 385 -0.69 4.06 -30.18
CA ILE A 385 -0.12 5.41 -30.29
C ILE A 385 0.72 5.53 -31.57
N GLY A 386 1.59 4.56 -31.85
CA GLY A 386 2.39 4.52 -33.06
C GLY A 386 1.54 4.58 -34.34
N GLU A 387 0.47 3.77 -34.41
CA GLU A 387 -0.49 3.76 -35.53
C GLU A 387 -1.12 5.14 -35.75
N ARG A 388 -1.54 5.82 -34.68
CA ARG A 388 -2.11 7.17 -34.76
C ARG A 388 -1.10 8.24 -35.18
N LEU A 389 0.15 8.15 -34.71
CA LEU A 389 1.21 9.08 -35.09
C LEU A 389 1.50 9.02 -36.59
N ARG A 390 1.54 7.81 -37.16
CA ARG A 390 1.73 7.62 -38.60
C ARG A 390 0.55 8.14 -39.41
N GLN A 391 -0.69 7.90 -38.98
CA GLN A 391 -1.89 8.44 -39.64
C GLN A 391 -1.87 9.99 -39.68
N ASN A 392 -1.46 10.61 -38.58
CA ASN A 392 -1.35 12.07 -38.48
C ASN A 392 -0.24 12.64 -39.37
N ALA A 393 0.86 11.91 -39.59
CA ALA A 393 1.91 12.31 -40.52
C ALA A 393 1.46 12.33 -41.99
N HIS A 394 0.42 11.58 -42.34
CA HIS A 394 -0.10 11.43 -43.71
C HIS A 394 -1.25 12.39 -44.05
N THR A 395 -1.69 13.25 -43.12
CA THR A 395 -2.85 14.13 -43.32
C THR A 395 -2.40 15.59 -43.49
N PRO A 396 -2.50 16.21 -44.68
CA PRO A 396 -2.15 17.62 -44.86
C PRO A 396 -3.24 18.53 -44.28
N CYS A 397 -2.86 19.56 -43.52
CA CYS A 397 -3.78 20.58 -43.00
C CYS A 397 -4.32 21.50 -44.12
N TRP A 398 -5.64 21.42 -44.36
CA TRP A 398 -6.56 22.38 -45.01
C TRP A 398 -6.45 22.69 -46.53
N PRO A 399 -7.59 22.84 -47.26
CA PRO A 399 -7.62 23.35 -48.64
C PRO A 399 -7.57 24.90 -48.68
N PRO A 400 -7.12 25.53 -49.79
CA PRO A 400 -7.00 26.99 -49.86
C PRO A 400 -8.37 27.70 -49.89
N PRO A 401 -8.44 28.99 -49.47
CA PRO A 401 -9.69 29.74 -49.39
C PRO A 401 -10.30 29.99 -50.77
N GLN A 402 -11.61 29.82 -50.89
CA GLN A 402 -12.37 30.13 -52.09
C GLN A 402 -12.39 31.65 -52.32
N THR A 403 -11.95 32.09 -53.49
CA THR A 403 -12.04 33.47 -53.95
C THR A 403 -13.52 33.86 -54.15
N PRO A 404 -13.92 35.11 -53.81
CA PRO A 404 -15.29 35.56 -54.02
C PRO A 404 -15.53 35.84 -55.50
N THR A 405 -16.59 35.27 -56.06
CA THR A 405 -17.09 35.59 -57.39
C THR A 405 -17.66 37.01 -57.40
N GLY A 406 -16.90 37.95 -57.96
CA GLY A 406 -17.41 39.25 -58.40
C GLY A 406 -18.32 39.08 -59.63
N GLY A 407 -19.40 39.86 -59.66
CA GLY A 407 -20.30 40.01 -60.81
C GLY A 407 -19.78 40.96 -61.88
#